data_AF-A0A8J3KHU1-F1
#
_entry.id   AF-A0A8J3KHU1-F1
#
_cell.length_a   1.000
_cell.length_b   1.000
_cell.length_c   1.000
_cell.angle_alpha   90.00
_cell.angle_beta   90.00
_cell.angle_gamma   90.00
#
_symmetry.space_group_name_H-M   'P 1'
#
loop_
_entity.id
_entity.type
_entity.pdbx_description
1 polymer ?
#
loop_
_entity_poly.entity_id
_entity_poly.type
_entity_poly.pdbx_seq_one_letter_code
_entity_poly.pdbx_strand_id
1 'polypeptide(L)'
;MKLWELVSVCRSEPHLVDRLGDRAEWAVHLDRARRAGELTRDQLDQELPDEACAHVLEASSLVLWLGGGYVRLSDPGSGGVSLSAAEVFRRYGGRFLEDVCEYGLVRIP
;
A
#
# COMPACT_ATOMS: atom_id res chain seq x y z
N MET A 1 2.69 3.46 -7.58
CA MET A 1 1.49 3.97 -6.84
C MET A 1 1.73 5.40 -6.39
N LYS A 2 0.71 6.15 -5.98
CA LYS A 2 0.86 7.54 -5.53
C LYS A 2 1.30 7.63 -4.07
N LEU A 3 1.92 8.75 -3.68
CA LEU A 3 2.38 8.99 -2.31
C LEU A 3 1.23 8.86 -1.31
N TRP A 4 0.09 9.49 -1.60
CA TRP A 4 -1.06 9.45 -0.70
C TRP A 4 -1.64 8.04 -0.56
N GLU A 5 -1.59 7.22 -1.61
CA GLU A 5 -2.06 5.83 -1.57
C GLU A 5 -1.18 5.02 -0.61
N LEU A 6 0.14 5.19 -0.67
CA LEU A 6 1.07 4.49 0.21
C LEU A 6 0.84 4.91 1.68
N VAL A 7 0.71 6.21 1.94
CA VAL A 7 0.41 6.74 3.28
C VAL A 7 -0.95 6.23 3.79
N SER A 8 -1.95 6.13 2.92
CA SER A 8 -3.27 5.60 3.27
C SER A 8 -3.20 4.13 3.66
N VAL A 9 -2.53 3.29 2.86
CA VAL A 9 -2.34 1.86 3.13
C VAL A 9 -1.56 1.66 4.43
N CYS A 10 -0.54 2.48 4.71
CA CYS A 10 0.27 2.41 5.93
C CYS A 10 -0.37 3.11 7.14
N ARG A 11 -1.63 3.56 7.10
CA ARG A 11 -2.25 4.36 8.19
C ARG A 11 -2.20 3.68 9.56
N SER A 12 -2.35 2.36 9.60
CA SER A 12 -2.27 1.56 10.84
C SER A 12 -0.83 1.25 11.29
N GLU A 13 0.14 1.39 10.38
CA GLU A 13 1.56 1.12 10.59
C GLU A 13 2.41 2.29 10.02
N PRO A 14 2.23 3.52 10.51
CA PRO A 14 2.77 4.72 9.84
C PRO A 14 4.30 4.74 9.80
N HIS A 15 4.97 4.07 10.74
CA HIS A 15 6.42 3.94 10.77
C HIS A 15 6.99 3.20 9.54
N LEU A 16 6.19 2.43 8.79
CA LEU A 16 6.67 1.74 7.60
C LEU A 16 7.18 2.69 6.51
N VAL A 17 6.62 3.90 6.43
CA VAL A 17 7.08 4.89 5.43
C VAL A 17 8.52 5.33 5.68
N ASP A 18 9.05 5.16 6.90
CA ASP A 18 10.45 5.45 7.22
C ASP A 18 11.44 4.59 6.44
N ARG A 19 10.99 3.43 5.94
CA ARG A 19 11.79 2.55 5.06
C ARG A 19 12.12 3.18 3.71
N LEU A 20 11.43 4.26 3.31
CA LEU A 20 11.86 5.09 2.17
C LEU A 20 13.25 5.71 2.41
N GLY A 21 13.69 5.81 3.66
CA GLY A 21 15.04 6.27 4.02
C GLY A 21 16.13 5.21 3.87
N ASP A 22 15.78 3.94 3.63
CA ASP A 22 16.75 2.85 3.53
C ASP A 22 17.65 2.95 2.29
N ARG A 23 17.22 3.73 1.28
CA ARG A 23 18.00 4.02 0.07
C ARG A 23 17.99 5.51 -0.25
N ALA A 24 19.13 6.02 -0.69
CA ALA A 24 19.33 7.46 -0.92
C ALA A 24 18.39 7.99 -2.02
N GLU A 25 18.14 7.20 -3.06
CA GLU A 25 17.26 7.55 -4.17
C GLU A 25 15.78 7.68 -3.75
N TRP A 26 15.36 6.99 -2.68
CA TRP A 26 13.98 7.03 -2.18
C TRP A 26 13.78 8.05 -1.06
N ALA A 27 14.86 8.45 -0.38
CA ALA A 27 14.83 9.36 0.76
C ALA A 27 14.18 10.72 0.43
N VAL A 28 14.22 11.16 -0.84
CA VAL A 28 13.52 12.37 -1.30
C VAL A 28 12.00 12.31 -1.08
N HIS A 29 11.42 11.11 -1.03
CA HIS A 29 10.00 10.88 -0.79
C HIS A 29 9.65 10.76 0.70
N LEU A 30 10.62 10.47 1.56
CA LEU A 30 10.39 10.25 3.00
C LEU A 30 9.85 11.51 3.69
N ASP A 31 10.48 12.67 3.46
CA ASP A 31 10.02 13.93 4.07
C ASP A 31 8.57 14.24 3.67
N ARG A 32 8.24 14.00 2.39
CA ARG A 32 6.88 14.16 1.86
C ARG A 32 5.90 13.19 2.53
N ALA A 33 6.27 11.92 2.70
CA ALA A 33 5.43 10.92 3.36
C ALA A 33 5.12 11.29 4.81
N ARG A 34 6.13 11.75 5.56
CA ARG A 34 5.96 12.17 6.97
C ARG A 34 5.08 13.40 7.14
N ARG A 35 5.09 14.30 6.15
CA ARG A 35 4.33 15.55 6.15
C ARG A 35 3.09 15.49 5.27
N ALA A 36 2.59 14.29 4.95
CA ALA A 36 1.50 14.12 3.99
C ALA A 36 0.24 14.96 4.31
N GLY A 37 -0.06 15.18 5.60
CA GLY A 37 -1.18 16.03 6.02
C GLY A 37 -1.03 17.52 5.73
N GLU A 38 0.19 17.98 5.40
CA GLU A 38 0.51 19.37 5.06
C GLU A 38 0.65 19.59 3.54
N LEU A 39 0.61 18.51 2.75
CA LEU A 39 0.85 18.56 1.32
C LEU A 39 -0.41 18.95 0.53
N THR A 40 -0.19 19.63 -0.60
CA THR A 40 -1.22 19.88 -1.60
C THR A 40 -1.62 18.59 -2.33
N ARG A 41 -2.78 18.61 -2.99
CA ARG A 41 -3.25 17.44 -3.75
C ARG A 41 -2.28 17.02 -4.84
N ASP A 42 -1.69 17.96 -5.57
CA ASP A 42 -0.72 17.68 -6.64
C ASP A 42 0.55 17.01 -6.10
N GLN A 43 0.99 17.39 -4.90
CA GLN A 43 2.14 16.76 -4.24
C GLN A 43 1.81 15.34 -3.75
N LEU A 44 0.60 15.16 -3.24
CA LEU A 44 0.08 13.86 -2.80
C LEU A 44 -0.11 12.89 -3.97
N ASP A 45 -0.54 13.39 -5.13
CA ASP A 45 -0.77 12.60 -6.36
C ASP A 45 0.51 12.19 -7.10
N GLN A 46 1.69 12.60 -6.62
CA GLN A 46 2.96 12.20 -7.22
C GLN A 46 3.16 10.68 -7.12
N GLU A 47 3.61 10.09 -8.21
CA GLU A 47 3.96 8.68 -8.26
C GLU A 47 5.28 8.42 -7.52
N LEU A 48 5.29 7.31 -6.80
CA LEU A 48 6.46 6.72 -6.19
C LEU A 48 6.98 5.59 -7.08
N PRO A 49 8.30 5.35 -7.12
CA PRO A 49 8.87 4.17 -7.76
C PRO A 49 8.26 2.89 -7.17
N ASP A 50 7.84 1.96 -8.02
CA ASP A 50 7.18 0.73 -7.56
C ASP A 50 8.09 -0.11 -6.65
N GLU A 51 9.40 -0.08 -6.88
CA GLU A 51 10.40 -0.74 -6.02
C GLU A 51 10.42 -0.17 -4.60
N ALA A 52 10.28 1.16 -4.46
CA ALA A 52 10.22 1.82 -3.16
C ALA A 52 8.94 1.43 -2.41
N CYS A 53 7.82 1.39 -3.13
CA CYS A 53 6.52 0.97 -2.58
C CYS A 53 6.55 -0.49 -2.14
N ALA A 54 7.06 -1.39 -2.98
CA ALA A 54 7.22 -2.79 -2.64
C ALA A 54 8.09 -2.97 -1.39
N HIS A 55 9.23 -2.28 -1.32
CA HIS A 55 10.15 -2.33 -0.17
C HIS A 55 9.50 -1.89 1.14
N VAL A 56 8.67 -0.85 1.11
CA VAL A 56 7.87 -0.39 2.27
C VAL A 56 6.84 -1.46 2.65
N LEU A 57 6.05 -1.92 1.69
CA LEU A 57 4.94 -2.86 1.90
C LEU A 57 5.38 -4.26 2.31
N GLU A 58 6.62 -4.67 1.98
CA GLU A 58 7.19 -5.96 2.38
C GLU A 58 7.34 -6.10 3.90
N ALA A 59 7.41 -4.99 4.63
CA ALA A 59 7.46 -4.99 6.09
C ALA A 59 6.07 -4.85 6.74
N SER A 60 5.00 -4.67 5.97
CA SER A 60 3.66 -4.55 6.52
C SER A 60 3.16 -5.89 7.06
N SER A 61 2.51 -5.84 8.22
CA SER A 61 1.80 -6.98 8.79
C SER A 61 0.40 -7.19 8.20
N LEU A 62 -0.02 -6.34 7.25
CA LEU A 62 -1.32 -6.43 6.59
C LEU A 62 -1.45 -7.73 5.78
N VAL A 63 -2.40 -8.55 6.21
CA VAL A 63 -2.83 -9.79 5.53
C VAL A 63 -4.14 -9.54 4.80
N LEU A 64 -4.17 -9.84 3.51
CA LEU A 64 -5.36 -9.78 2.67
C LEU A 64 -5.74 -11.19 2.21
N TRP A 65 -7.00 -11.37 1.83
CA TRP A 65 -7.55 -12.68 1.47
C TRP A 65 -8.08 -12.68 0.05
N LEU A 66 -7.56 -13.60 -0.76
CA LEU A 66 -7.97 -13.85 -2.13
C LEU A 66 -8.98 -15.01 -2.17
N GLY A 67 -10.14 -14.77 -2.76
CA GLY A 67 -11.16 -15.81 -2.94
C GLY A 67 -12.40 -15.34 -3.70
N GLY A 68 -13.02 -16.23 -4.46
CA GLY A 68 -14.30 -15.97 -5.15
C GLY A 68 -14.26 -14.80 -6.15
N GLY A 69 -13.09 -14.45 -6.70
CA GLY A 69 -12.92 -13.30 -7.60
C GLY A 69 -12.70 -11.95 -6.92
N TYR A 70 -12.41 -11.95 -5.61
CA TYR A 70 -12.18 -10.74 -4.82
C TYR A 70 -10.89 -10.83 -4.00
N VAL A 71 -10.36 -9.67 -3.63
CA VAL A 71 -9.41 -9.49 -2.53
C VAL A 71 -10.10 -8.74 -1.40
N ARG A 72 -9.89 -9.16 -0.15
CA ARG A 72 -10.63 -8.69 1.03
C ARG A 72 -9.72 -8.51 2.25
N LEU A 73 -10.11 -7.65 3.18
CA LEU A 73 -9.43 -7.50 4.48
C LEU A 73 -9.79 -8.61 5.47
N SER A 74 -10.97 -9.21 5.35
CA SER A 74 -11.44 -10.29 6.22
C SER A 74 -11.34 -11.66 5.55
N ASP A 75 -11.00 -12.66 6.34
CA ASP A 75 -10.96 -14.06 5.90
C ASP A 75 -12.37 -14.50 5.46
N PRO A 76 -12.58 -14.92 4.20
CA PRO A 76 -13.86 -15.43 3.73
C PRO A 76 -14.20 -16.82 4.31
N GLY A 77 -13.30 -17.45 5.07
CA GLY A 77 -13.45 -18.79 5.61
C GLY A 77 -12.79 -19.85 4.73
N SER A 78 -13.36 -21.06 4.70
CA SER A 78 -12.73 -22.25 4.10
C SER A 78 -12.41 -22.08 2.61
N GLY A 79 -11.15 -21.74 2.30
CA GLY A 79 -10.61 -21.72 0.94
C GLY A 79 -9.98 -20.40 0.49
N GLY A 80 -9.94 -19.37 1.35
CA GLY A 80 -9.21 -18.13 1.05
C GLY A 80 -7.69 -18.36 1.03
N VAL A 81 -7.01 -17.77 0.04
CA VAL A 81 -5.54 -17.70 0.02
C VAL A 81 -5.13 -16.38 0.66
N SER A 82 -4.29 -16.43 1.69
CA SER A 82 -3.73 -15.22 2.27
C SER A 82 -2.64 -14.64 1.37
N LEU A 83 -2.61 -13.32 1.25
CA LEU A 83 -1.63 -12.54 0.49
C LEU A 83 -1.11 -11.42 1.39
N SER A 84 0.17 -11.06 1.24
CA SER A 84 0.72 -9.85 1.84
C SER A 84 0.30 -8.60 1.05
N ALA A 85 0.37 -7.43 1.69
CA ALA A 85 0.20 -6.14 1.01
C ALA A 85 1.15 -5.99 -0.20
N ALA A 86 2.42 -6.35 -0.05
CA ALA A 86 3.41 -6.32 -1.13
C ALA A 86 3.03 -7.23 -2.31
N GLU A 87 2.44 -8.40 -2.03
CA GLU A 87 1.99 -9.31 -3.06
C GLU A 87 0.77 -8.80 -3.82
N VAL A 88 -0.22 -8.25 -3.12
CA VAL A 88 -1.39 -7.60 -3.75
C VAL A 88 -0.95 -6.40 -4.59
N PHE A 89 -0.05 -5.57 -4.07
CA PHE A 89 0.56 -4.46 -4.80
C PHE A 89 1.24 -4.93 -6.10
N ARG A 90 2.08 -5.96 -6.05
CA ARG A 90 2.77 -6.49 -7.24
C ARG A 90 1.82 -7.09 -8.27
N ARG A 91 0.74 -7.72 -7.84
CA ARG A 91 -0.22 -8.39 -8.75
C ARG A 91 -1.21 -7.42 -9.38
N TYR A 92 -1.68 -6.43 -8.62
CA TYR A 92 -2.84 -5.61 -9.00
C TYR A 92 -2.60 -4.09 -8.93
N GLY A 93 -1.42 -3.66 -8.48
CA GLY A 93 -1.04 -2.25 -8.36
C GLY A 93 -1.49 -1.61 -7.04
N GLY A 94 -0.92 -0.44 -6.75
CA GLY A 94 -1.19 0.24 -5.48
C GLY A 94 -2.57 0.87 -5.37
N ARG A 95 -3.17 1.30 -6.49
CA ARG A 95 -4.55 1.78 -6.49
C ARG A 95 -5.52 0.69 -6.02
N PHE A 96 -5.36 -0.52 -6.55
CA PHE A 96 -6.18 -1.67 -6.17
C PHE A 96 -6.01 -2.00 -4.68
N LEU A 97 -4.76 -2.04 -4.19
CA LEU A 97 -4.49 -2.28 -2.77
C LEU A 97 -5.14 -1.22 -1.88
N GLU A 98 -5.05 0.05 -2.26
CA GLU A 98 -5.65 1.17 -1.53
C GLU A 98 -7.19 1.06 -1.50
N ASP A 99 -7.82 0.75 -2.64
CA ASP A 99 -9.26 0.52 -2.71
C ASP A 99 -9.69 -0.65 -1.80
N VAL A 100 -8.89 -1.72 -1.67
CA VAL A 100 -9.18 -2.82 -0.72
C VAL A 100 -9.09 -2.33 0.73
N CYS A 101 -8.09 -1.51 1.07
CA CYS A 101 -7.96 -0.95 2.40
C CYS A 101 -9.10 0.02 2.75
N GLU A 102 -9.60 0.79 1.78
CA GLU A 102 -10.68 1.76 1.97
C GLU A 102 -12.06 1.09 2.03
N TYR A 103 -12.34 0.15 1.12
CA TYR A 103 -13.68 -0.45 0.98
C TYR A 103 -13.82 -1.82 1.65
N GLY A 104 -12.72 -2.41 2.11
CA GLY A 104 -12.67 -3.72 2.74
C GLY A 104 -12.74 -4.92 1.79
N LEU A 105 -13.20 -4.71 0.54
CA LEU A 105 -13.17 -5.70 -0.54
C LEU A 105 -13.16 -5.05 -1.92
N VAL A 106 -12.46 -5.67 -2.87
CA VAL A 106 -12.45 -5.25 -4.29
C VAL A 106 -12.46 -6.48 -5.19
N ARG A 107 -13.16 -6.39 -6.34
CA ARG A 107 -13.21 -7.44 -7.37
C ARG A 107 -11.93 -7.39 -8.21
N ILE A 108 -11.33 -8.54 -8.47
CA ILE A 108 -10.14 -8.67 -9.31
C ILE A 108 -10.49 -8.22 -10.75
N PRO A 109 -9.61 -7.45 -11.43
CA PRO A 109 -9.80 -7.01 -12.81
C PRO A 109 -9.97 -8.16 -13.82
#